data_AF-A0A953D2K1-F1
#
_entry.id   AF-A0A953D2K1-F1
#
_cell.length_a   1.000
_cell.length_b   1.000
_cell.length_c   1.000
_cell.angle_alpha   90.00
_cell.angle_beta   90.00
_cell.angle_gamma   90.00
#
_symmetry.space_group_name_H-M   'P 1'
#
loop_
_entity.id
_entity.type
_entity.pdbx_description
1 polymer ?
#
loop_
_entity_poly.entity_id
_entity_poly.type
_entity_poly.pdbx_seq_one_letter_code
_entity_poly.pdbx_strand_id
1 'polypeptide(L)'
;MLSRSAVIEHLPRLRRYARALTGDRYAADDLVQDTLERALSRWALLRPGSQPVLWLLTIMHNLFENQRREAWRQVDAEQALAELAARPEQCDGLVLADLARALYRLPEEQRAVLLLVALEDLSYAETAQVLGIPVGTVMSRLARARTRLARILDGEDAGPELKIVK
;
A
#
# COMPACT_ATOMS: atom_id res chain seq x y z
N MET A 1 21.53 -10.93 13.25
CA MET A 1 20.30 -11.77 13.22
C MET A 1 19.17 -10.83 13.62
N LEU A 2 18.08 -10.68 12.85
CA LEU A 2 16.89 -10.17 13.53
C LEU A 2 16.64 -11.10 14.71
N SER A 3 16.33 -10.55 15.86
CA SER A 3 15.70 -11.29 16.95
C SER A 3 14.19 -11.25 16.74
N ARG A 4 13.43 -12.11 17.42
CA ARG A 4 11.97 -11.94 17.54
C ARG A 4 11.59 -10.51 17.96
N SER A 5 12.46 -9.85 18.72
CA SER A 5 12.36 -8.46 19.13
C SER A 5 12.32 -7.47 17.96
N ALA A 6 13.10 -7.70 16.90
CA ALA A 6 13.15 -6.81 15.74
C ALA A 6 11.86 -6.87 14.89
N VAL A 7 11.12 -7.98 14.93
CA VAL A 7 9.78 -8.06 14.33
C VAL A 7 8.77 -7.25 15.15
N ILE A 8 8.81 -7.38 16.48
CA ILE A 8 7.94 -6.66 17.40
C ILE A 8 8.14 -5.15 17.26
N GLU A 9 9.40 -4.72 17.12
CA GLU A 9 9.77 -3.31 16.92
C GLU A 9 9.11 -2.70 15.67
N HIS A 10 8.97 -3.47 14.59
CA HIS A 10 8.38 -2.99 13.34
C HIS A 10 6.88 -3.19 13.24
N LEU A 11 6.24 -3.88 14.20
CA LEU A 11 4.81 -4.17 14.18
C LEU A 11 3.92 -2.91 14.08
N PRO A 12 4.22 -1.79 14.77
CA PRO A 12 3.42 -0.57 14.62
C PRO A 12 3.49 0.00 13.19
N ARG A 13 4.65 -0.07 12.53
CA ARG A 13 4.82 0.37 11.14
C ARG A 13 4.04 -0.52 10.19
N LEU A 14 4.15 -1.84 10.33
CA LEU A 14 3.38 -2.80 9.53
C LEU A 14 1.87 -2.57 9.65
N ARG A 15 1.35 -2.36 10.86
CA ARG A 15 -0.07 -2.05 11.07
C ARG A 15 -0.49 -0.74 10.42
N ARG A 16 0.35 0.30 10.51
CA ARG A 16 0.08 1.61 9.90
C ARG A 16 -0.04 1.51 8.39
N TYR A 17 0.93 0.83 7.76
CA TYR A 17 0.91 0.62 6.31
C TYR A 17 -0.25 -0.29 5.87
N ALA A 18 -0.51 -1.38 6.59
CA ALA A 18 -1.63 -2.29 6.29
C ALA A 18 -2.99 -1.58 6.35
N ARG A 19 -3.22 -0.72 7.36
CA ARG A 19 -4.43 0.09 7.46
C ARG A 19 -4.57 1.08 6.31
N ALA A 20 -3.48 1.69 5.89
CA ALA A 20 -3.47 2.61 4.77
C ALA A 20 -3.67 1.93 3.41
N LEU A 21 -3.29 0.66 3.27
CA LEU A 21 -3.53 -0.15 2.06
C LEU A 21 -4.97 -0.68 1.97
N THR A 22 -5.48 -1.22 3.07
CA THR A 22 -6.74 -1.98 3.12
C THR A 22 -7.97 -1.13 3.43
N GLY A 23 -7.83 -0.14 4.31
CA GLY A 23 -8.91 0.78 4.69
C GLY A 23 -9.89 0.17 5.67
N ASP A 24 -9.61 -1.06 6.09
CA ASP A 24 -10.40 -1.83 7.02
C ASP A 24 -9.48 -2.37 8.12
N ARG A 25 -9.91 -2.22 9.37
CA ARG A 25 -9.10 -2.59 10.54
C ARG A 25 -8.87 -4.10 10.62
N TYR A 26 -9.88 -4.91 10.28
CA TYR A 26 -9.79 -6.36 10.38
C TYR A 26 -8.91 -6.90 9.25
N ALA A 27 -9.15 -6.46 8.01
CA ALA A 27 -8.31 -6.82 6.88
C ALA A 27 -6.85 -6.36 7.07
N ALA A 28 -6.62 -5.21 7.71
CA ALA A 28 -5.27 -4.77 8.05
C ALA A 28 -4.59 -5.70 9.08
N ASP A 29 -5.32 -6.13 10.10
CA ASP A 29 -4.80 -7.02 11.13
C ASP A 29 -4.51 -8.42 10.55
N ASP A 30 -5.37 -8.93 9.66
CA ASP A 30 -5.17 -10.17 8.92
C ASP A 30 -3.94 -10.09 8.00
N LEU A 31 -3.81 -9.00 7.22
CA LEU A 31 -2.65 -8.78 6.35
C LEU A 31 -1.34 -8.73 7.14
N VAL A 32 -1.36 -8.13 8.34
CA VAL A 32 -0.20 -8.13 9.24
C VAL A 32 0.11 -9.56 9.71
N GLN A 33 -0.89 -10.32 10.12
CA GLN A 33 -0.71 -11.71 10.55
C GLN A 33 -0.08 -12.56 9.42
N ASP A 34 -0.67 -12.54 8.23
CA ASP A 34 -0.17 -13.27 7.06
C ASP A 34 1.28 -12.89 6.71
N THR A 35 1.59 -11.59 6.82
CA THR A 35 2.95 -11.08 6.60
C THR A 35 3.93 -11.70 7.58
N LEU A 36 3.58 -11.76 8.86
CA LEU A 36 4.44 -12.31 9.90
C LEU A 36 4.61 -13.82 9.77
N GLU A 37 3.54 -14.56 9.49
CA GLU A 37 3.61 -16.01 9.23
C GLU A 37 4.52 -16.32 8.03
N ARG A 38 4.38 -15.53 6.95
CA ARG A 38 5.23 -15.66 5.77
C ARG A 38 6.69 -15.27 6.05
N ALA A 39 6.93 -14.25 6.87
CA ALA A 39 8.27 -13.84 7.27
C ALA A 39 8.94 -14.90 8.15
N LEU A 40 8.24 -15.45 9.12
CA LEU A 40 8.76 -16.50 10.02
C LEU A 40 9.12 -17.78 9.26
N SER A 41 8.28 -18.21 8.31
CA SER A 41 8.58 -19.38 7.46
C SER A 41 9.76 -19.18 6.50
N ARG A 42 10.09 -17.93 6.16
CA ARG A 42 11.16 -17.56 5.22
C ARG A 42 12.36 -16.88 5.86
N TRP A 43 12.47 -16.97 7.19
CA TRP A 43 13.45 -16.23 7.97
C TRP A 43 14.90 -16.41 7.50
N ALA A 44 15.25 -17.64 7.12
CA ALA A 44 16.58 -17.98 6.65
C ALA A 44 16.99 -17.28 5.34
N LEU A 45 16.03 -16.73 4.58
CA LEU A 45 16.29 -16.00 3.33
C LEU A 45 16.71 -14.55 3.55
N LEU A 46 16.59 -14.06 4.78
CA LEU A 46 17.00 -12.70 5.07
C LEU A 46 18.53 -12.59 5.04
N ARG A 47 19.02 -11.72 4.15
CA ARG A 47 20.44 -11.52 3.95
C ARG A 47 21.06 -10.74 5.12
N PRO A 48 22.24 -11.12 5.63
CA PRO A 48 23.01 -10.29 6.55
C PRO A 48 23.19 -8.87 5.99
N GLY A 49 23.02 -7.85 6.83
CA GLY A 49 23.13 -6.44 6.43
C GLY A 49 21.92 -5.85 5.71
N SER A 50 20.88 -6.65 5.42
CA SER A 50 19.62 -6.12 4.90
C SER A 50 18.79 -5.45 6.00
N GLN A 51 17.99 -4.45 5.62
CA GLN A 51 17.07 -3.81 6.53
C GLN A 51 15.82 -4.67 6.72
N PRO A 52 15.52 -5.12 7.94
CA PRO A 52 14.38 -5.99 8.21
C PRO A 52 13.04 -5.43 7.77
N VAL A 53 12.83 -4.14 8.02
CA VAL A 53 11.57 -3.45 7.75
C VAL A 53 11.26 -3.44 6.25
N LEU A 54 12.26 -3.22 5.40
CA LEU A 54 12.08 -3.23 3.95
C LEU A 54 11.65 -4.62 3.46
N TRP A 55 12.26 -5.68 4.00
CA TRP A 55 11.89 -7.05 3.65
C TRP A 55 10.45 -7.39 4.10
N LEU A 56 10.07 -6.99 5.30
CA LEU A 56 8.70 -7.18 5.80
C LEU A 56 7.67 -6.41 4.97
N LEU A 57 7.97 -5.15 4.61
CA LEU A 57 7.12 -4.34 3.73
C LEU A 57 7.01 -4.93 2.32
N THR A 58 8.09 -5.51 1.78
CA THR A 58 8.05 -6.26 0.51
C THR A 58 7.12 -7.47 0.60
N ILE A 59 7.19 -8.26 1.67
CA ILE A 59 6.30 -9.42 1.86
C ILE A 59 4.84 -8.96 1.92
N MET A 60 4.56 -7.97 2.76
CA MET A 60 3.21 -7.41 2.94
C MET A 60 2.63 -6.89 1.64
N HIS A 61 3.38 -6.07 0.90
CA HIS A 61 2.88 -5.49 -0.35
C HIS A 61 2.57 -6.58 -1.39
N ASN A 62 3.43 -7.60 -1.50
CA ASN A 62 3.19 -8.72 -2.40
C ASN A 62 1.96 -9.56 -2.00
N LEU A 63 1.75 -9.78 -0.70
CA LEU A 63 0.56 -10.48 -0.21
C LEU A 63 -0.72 -9.71 -0.55
N PHE A 64 -0.73 -8.40 -0.25
CA PHE A 64 -1.85 -7.52 -0.57
C PHE A 64 -2.18 -7.54 -2.07
N GLU A 65 -1.18 -7.37 -2.94
CA GLU A 65 -1.40 -7.41 -4.39
C GLU A 65 -1.91 -8.77 -4.89
N ASN A 66 -1.49 -9.88 -4.27
CA ASN A 66 -1.98 -11.21 -4.61
C ASN A 66 -3.45 -11.41 -4.19
N GLN A 67 -3.77 -11.11 -2.94
CA GLN A 67 -5.14 -11.21 -2.40
C GLN A 67 -6.11 -10.37 -3.24
N ARG A 68 -5.68 -9.16 -3.59
CA ARG A 68 -6.45 -8.25 -4.43
C ARG A 68 -6.66 -8.82 -5.83
N ARG A 69 -5.61 -9.24 -6.53
CA ARG A 69 -5.73 -9.89 -7.86
C ARG A 69 -6.61 -11.13 -7.84
N GLU A 70 -6.68 -11.83 -6.71
CA GLU A 70 -7.57 -12.96 -6.52
C GLU A 70 -9.02 -12.53 -6.33
N ALA A 71 -9.28 -11.53 -5.48
CA ALA A 71 -10.61 -10.94 -5.33
C ALA A 71 -11.16 -10.45 -6.68
N TRP A 72 -10.38 -9.70 -7.46
CA TRP A 72 -10.79 -9.26 -8.80
C TRP A 72 -11.14 -10.39 -9.78
N ARG A 73 -10.55 -11.58 -9.61
CA ARG A 73 -10.87 -12.75 -10.45
C ARG A 73 -12.14 -13.46 -10.00
N GLN A 74 -12.56 -13.27 -8.75
CA GLN A 74 -13.74 -13.89 -8.15
C GLN A 74 -15.00 -13.02 -8.26
N VAL A 75 -14.85 -11.70 -8.46
CA VAL A 75 -15.98 -10.79 -8.67
C VAL A 75 -16.39 -10.79 -10.16
N ASP A 76 -17.64 -11.16 -10.43
CA ASP A 76 -18.27 -11.02 -11.75
C ASP A 76 -18.21 -9.55 -12.18
N ALA A 77 -17.79 -9.29 -13.43
CA ALA A 77 -17.18 -8.02 -13.86
C ALA A 77 -18.02 -6.74 -13.66
N GLU A 78 -19.30 -6.85 -13.29
CA GLU A 78 -20.21 -5.72 -13.03
C GLU A 78 -20.17 -5.18 -11.60
N GLN A 79 -19.72 -5.94 -10.59
CA GLN A 79 -19.75 -5.49 -9.18
C GLN A 79 -18.47 -4.79 -8.68
N ALA A 80 -17.34 -4.99 -9.36
CA ALA A 80 -16.02 -4.60 -8.86
C ALA A 80 -15.81 -3.08 -8.70
N LEU A 81 -16.47 -2.25 -9.52
CA LEU A 81 -16.28 -0.78 -9.45
C LEU A 81 -17.00 -0.14 -8.25
N ALA A 82 -18.08 -0.77 -7.76
CA ALA A 82 -18.89 -0.24 -6.67
C ALA A 82 -18.28 -0.51 -5.28
N GLU A 83 -17.66 -1.67 -5.08
CA GLU A 83 -17.08 -2.05 -3.78
C GLU A 83 -15.72 -1.38 -3.50
N LEU A 84 -14.92 -1.08 -4.52
CA LEU A 84 -13.65 -0.36 -4.35
C LEU A 84 -13.81 1.11 -3.99
N ALA A 85 -14.94 1.71 -4.37
CA ALA A 85 -15.30 3.08 -3.99
C ALA A 85 -15.89 3.18 -2.58
N ALA A 86 -16.34 2.06 -2.02
CA ALA A 86 -17.05 1.98 -0.75
C ALA A 86 -16.18 1.33 0.33
N ARG A 87 -15.22 2.08 0.88
CA ARG A 87 -14.84 1.95 2.31
C ARG A 87 -13.88 3.05 2.79
N PRO A 88 -14.42 3.99 3.57
CA PRO A 88 -13.78 4.34 4.84
C PRO A 88 -14.87 4.41 5.92
N GLU A 89 -15.18 3.29 6.58
CA GLU A 89 -16.23 3.30 7.61
C GLU A 89 -15.71 3.80 8.97
N GLN A 90 -14.40 3.90 9.21
CA GLN A 90 -13.88 4.22 10.55
C GLN A 90 -12.56 5.01 10.49
N CYS A 91 -12.64 6.29 10.09
CA CYS A 91 -11.59 7.27 10.37
C CYS A 91 -12.11 8.25 11.43
N ASP A 92 -11.49 8.26 12.61
CA ASP A 92 -11.81 9.23 13.66
C ASP A 92 -11.40 10.63 13.20
N GLY A 93 -12.39 11.45 12.84
CA GLY A 93 -12.25 12.83 12.37
C GLY A 93 -12.60 13.01 10.88
N LEU A 94 -13.50 13.97 10.59
CA LEU A 94 -14.02 14.24 9.23
C LEU A 94 -12.91 14.44 8.18
N VAL A 95 -11.87 15.21 8.53
CA VAL A 95 -10.72 15.51 7.65
C VAL A 95 -9.88 14.26 7.37
N LEU A 96 -9.70 13.38 8.36
CA LEU A 96 -8.98 12.11 8.19
C LEU A 96 -9.78 11.14 7.31
N ALA A 97 -11.10 11.12 7.44
CA ALA A 97 -11.99 10.33 6.60
C ALA A 97 -11.96 10.80 5.13
N ASP A 98 -11.92 12.11 4.89
CA ASP A 98 -11.85 12.67 3.54
C ASP A 98 -10.50 12.42 2.88
N LEU A 99 -9.39 12.57 3.61
CA LEU A 99 -8.05 12.21 3.12
C LEU A 99 -7.96 10.71 2.82
N ALA A 100 -8.47 9.86 3.72
CA ALA A 100 -8.50 8.42 3.49
C ALA A 100 -9.28 8.11 2.21
N ARG A 101 -10.51 8.64 2.06
CA ARG A 101 -11.33 8.45 0.85
C ARG A 101 -10.60 8.92 -0.41
N ALA A 102 -9.92 10.06 -0.35
CA ALA A 102 -9.14 10.59 -1.45
C ALA A 102 -7.97 9.68 -1.85
N LEU A 103 -7.29 9.06 -0.87
CA LEU A 103 -6.23 8.08 -1.12
C LEU A 103 -6.78 6.83 -1.83
N TYR A 104 -7.96 6.32 -1.45
CA TYR A 104 -8.60 5.16 -2.11
C TYR A 104 -9.04 5.44 -3.56
N ARG A 105 -9.20 6.72 -3.94
CA ARG A 105 -9.48 7.12 -5.33
C ARG A 105 -8.23 7.15 -6.22
N LEU A 106 -7.03 7.02 -5.65
CA LEU A 106 -5.80 6.91 -6.44
C LEU A 106 -5.66 5.50 -7.03
N PRO A 107 -5.07 5.37 -8.24
CA PRO A 107 -4.58 4.09 -8.72
C PRO A 107 -3.66 3.45 -7.67
N GLU A 108 -3.77 2.14 -7.50
CA GLU A 108 -3.10 1.44 -6.40
C GLU A 108 -1.59 1.59 -6.45
N GLU A 109 -0.98 1.57 -7.65
CA GLU A 109 0.47 1.73 -7.79
C GLU A 109 0.93 3.15 -7.42
N GLN A 110 0.06 4.15 -7.59
CA GLN A 110 0.30 5.52 -7.18
C GLN A 110 0.15 5.66 -5.66
N ARG A 111 -0.91 5.06 -5.11
CA ARG A 111 -1.16 5.03 -3.66
C ARG A 111 -0.03 4.33 -2.91
N ALA A 112 0.41 3.16 -3.36
CA ALA A 112 1.48 2.41 -2.70
C ALA A 112 2.80 3.21 -2.64
N VAL A 113 3.19 3.86 -3.76
CA VAL A 113 4.36 4.74 -3.79
C VAL A 113 4.19 5.93 -2.84
N LEU A 114 3.02 6.57 -2.84
CA LEU A 114 2.76 7.71 -1.96
C LEU A 114 2.83 7.32 -0.49
N LEU A 115 2.24 6.19 -0.10
CA LEU A 115 2.27 5.69 1.27
C LEU A 115 3.68 5.32 1.70
N LEU A 116 4.44 4.57 0.89
CA LEU A 116 5.80 4.18 1.27
C LEU A 116 6.73 5.40 1.46
N VAL A 117 6.58 6.43 0.63
CA VAL A 117 7.39 7.65 0.75
C VAL A 117 6.88 8.58 1.85
N ALA A 118 5.58 8.87 1.91
CA ALA A 118 5.04 9.92 2.78
C ALA A 118 4.59 9.42 4.15
N LEU A 119 4.17 8.15 4.27
CA LEU A 119 3.73 7.55 5.52
C LEU A 119 4.85 6.76 6.21
N GLU A 120 5.62 6.00 5.43
CA GLU A 120 6.71 5.16 5.95
C GLU A 120 8.10 5.80 5.84
N ASP A 121 8.17 7.03 5.32
CA ASP A 121 9.39 7.84 5.19
C ASP A 121 10.54 7.09 4.49
N LEU A 122 10.20 6.23 3.53
CA LEU A 122 11.20 5.50 2.76
C LEU A 122 11.81 6.39 1.69
N SER A 123 13.11 6.23 1.46
CA SER A 123 13.76 6.81 0.29
C SER A 123 13.19 6.22 -1.01
N TYR A 124 13.43 6.90 -2.13
CA TYR A 124 12.99 6.38 -3.44
C TYR A 124 13.65 5.04 -3.80
N ALA A 125 14.89 4.82 -3.36
CA ALA A 125 15.61 3.56 -3.56
C ALA A 125 14.99 2.41 -2.74
N GLU A 126 14.65 2.68 -1.48
CA GLU A 126 13.99 1.70 -0.61
C GLU A 126 12.57 1.41 -1.08
N THR A 127 11.82 2.44 -1.50
CA THR A 127 10.50 2.28 -2.12
C THR A 127 10.57 1.42 -3.38
N ALA A 128 11.56 1.66 -4.24
CA ALA A 128 11.82 0.86 -5.44
C ALA A 128 12.09 -0.61 -5.08
N GLN A 129 12.88 -0.86 -4.03
CA GLN A 129 13.15 -2.20 -3.53
C GLN A 129 11.88 -2.88 -2.99
N VAL A 130 11.07 -2.17 -2.20
CA VAL A 130 9.82 -2.71 -1.64
C VAL A 130 8.85 -3.11 -2.72
N LEU A 131 8.69 -2.27 -3.75
CA LEU A 131 7.73 -2.45 -4.83
C LEU A 131 8.26 -3.29 -6.00
N GLY A 132 9.57 -3.57 -6.06
CA GLY A 132 10.19 -4.28 -7.18
C GLY A 132 10.13 -3.52 -8.50
N ILE A 133 10.27 -2.18 -8.48
CA ILE A 133 10.19 -1.31 -9.67
C ILE A 133 11.42 -0.39 -9.79
N PRO A 134 11.71 0.18 -10.97
CA PRO A 134 12.79 1.15 -11.11
C PRO A 134 12.57 2.44 -10.29
N VAL A 135 13.66 3.05 -9.79
CA VAL A 135 13.61 4.32 -9.04
C VAL A 135 12.96 5.44 -9.85
N GLY A 136 13.23 5.53 -11.17
CA GLY A 136 12.56 6.50 -12.04
C GLY A 136 11.04 6.28 -12.13
N THR A 137 10.59 5.02 -12.03
CA THR A 137 9.17 4.69 -11.95
C THR A 137 8.56 5.17 -10.64
N VAL A 138 9.26 5.03 -9.51
CA VAL A 138 8.85 5.60 -8.21
C VAL A 138 8.64 7.10 -8.33
N MET A 139 9.62 7.84 -8.86
CA MET A 139 9.53 9.29 -9.02
C MET A 139 8.33 9.70 -9.88
N SER A 140 8.16 9.06 -11.05
CA SER A 140 7.06 9.41 -11.96
C SER A 140 5.68 9.01 -11.42
N ARG A 141 5.58 7.94 -10.62
CA ARG A 141 4.33 7.53 -9.95
C ARG A 141 4.01 8.46 -8.79
N LEU A 142 5.02 8.85 -8.00
CA LEU A 142 4.84 9.77 -6.89
C LEU A 142 4.37 11.15 -7.36
N ALA A 143 4.97 11.69 -8.43
CA ALA A 143 4.55 12.95 -9.01
C ALA A 143 3.08 12.91 -9.44
N ARG A 144 2.69 11.85 -10.17
CA ARG A 144 1.30 11.64 -10.59
C ARG A 144 0.34 11.45 -9.42
N ALA A 145 0.75 10.70 -8.39
CA ALA A 145 -0.03 10.48 -7.18
C ALA A 145 -0.33 11.82 -6.47
N ARG A 146 0.69 12.69 -6.31
CA ARG A 146 0.54 14.00 -5.68
C ARG A 146 -0.39 14.92 -6.47
N THR A 147 -0.19 15.02 -7.78
CA THR A 147 -1.07 15.83 -8.64
C THR A 147 -2.51 15.35 -8.59
N ARG A 148 -2.74 14.02 -8.67
CA ARG A 148 -4.08 13.45 -8.64
C ARG A 148 -4.74 13.63 -7.27
N LEU A 149 -3.99 13.43 -6.18
CA LEU A 149 -4.51 13.62 -4.83
C LEU A 149 -4.92 15.07 -4.58
N ALA A 150 -4.12 16.04 -5.03
CA ALA A 150 -4.46 17.46 -4.95
C ALA A 150 -5.80 17.76 -5.66
N ARG A 151 -5.94 17.32 -6.93
CA ARG A 151 -7.20 17.47 -7.69
C ARG A 151 -8.41 16.87 -6.97
N ILE A 152 -8.27 15.66 -6.42
CA ILE A 152 -9.35 14.99 -5.67
C ILE A 152 -9.75 15.80 -4.44
N LEU A 153 -8.78 16.35 -3.71
CA LEU A 153 -9.03 17.16 -2.51
C LEU A 153 -9.62 18.53 -2.85
N ASP A 154 -9.32 19.08 -4.03
CA ASP A 154 -9.92 20.32 -4.57
C ASP A 154 -11.33 20.11 -5.14
N GLY A 155 -11.86 18.88 -5.12
CA GLY A 155 -13.19 18.53 -5.62
C GLY A 155 -13.26 18.33 -7.14
N GLU A 156 -12.12 18.29 -7.83
CA GLU A 156 -12.07 17.94 -9.25
C GLU A 156 -12.14 16.42 -9.41
N ASP A 157 -13.12 15.91 -10.17
CA ASP A 157 -13.25 14.49 -10.47
C ASP A 157 -12.07 14.04 -11.36
N ALA A 158 -10.98 13.64 -10.70
CA ALA A 158 -9.83 13.05 -11.35
C ALA A 158 -10.16 11.62 -11.79
N GLY A 159 -10.88 11.49 -12.91
CA GLY A 159 -10.94 10.25 -13.68
C GLY A 159 -9.54 9.85 -14.17
N PRO A 160 -9.29 8.56 -14.46
CA PRO A 160 -8.00 8.14 -14.99
C PRO A 160 -7.73 8.80 -16.35
N GLU A 161 -6.70 9.65 -16.44
CA GLU A 161 -6.12 10.12 -17.71
C GLU A 161 -5.50 8.90 -18.42
N LEU A 162 -6.32 8.15 -19.16
CA LEU A 162 -5.86 7.14 -20.10
C LEU A 162 -5.21 7.85 -21.28
N LYS A 163 -3.87 7.93 -21.28
CA LYS A 163 -3.13 8.25 -22.49
C LYS A 163 -3.24 7.06 -23.44
N ILE A 164 -4.12 7.18 -24.43
CA ILE A 164 -4.14 6.30 -25.60
C ILE A 164 -2.79 6.48 -26.30
N VAL A 165 -1.93 5.47 -26.23
CA VAL A 165 -0.70 5.41 -27.01
C VAL A 165 -1.09 4.96 -28.42
N LYS A 166 -0.82 5.80 -29.41
CA LYS A 166 -1.06 5.56 -30.82
C LYS A 166 0.11 4.81 -31.45
#